data_AF-A0A0F6QVG6-F1
#
_entry.id   AF-A0A0F6QVG6-F1
#
_cell.length_a   1.000
_cell.length_b   1.000
_cell.length_c   1.000
_cell.angle_alpha   90.00
_cell.angle_beta   90.00
_cell.angle_gamma   90.00
#
_symmetry.space_group_name_H-M   'P 1'
#
loop_
_entity.id
_entity.type
_entity.pdbx_description
1 polymer ?
#
loop_
_entity_poly.entity_id
_entity_poly.type
_entity_poly.pdbx_seq_one_letter_code
_entity_poly.pdbx_strand_id
1 'polypeptide(L)'
;MKKMSRRIVGGFAAASLSLALVACSEAEDAADSAGDVAASATDAAAGAVDDGDAVDDGESVDGAGAADDQVNDEDADADADADGAEMATVATADGEAEVPAEFASAIEDKTGEWGEVQNIEEGDNGSVATFVNGDLLVYSEDHGAQPVVGKIAETWQNEGGLDAEVGLPTAAEQDATEGTGWTQDFTDGTISWLQDDSGEFSAEIA
;
A
#
# COMPACT_ATOMS: atom_id res chain seq x y z
N MET A 1 -45.06 5.39 -31.41
CA MET A 1 -45.07 6.85 -31.70
C MET A 1 -44.52 7.51 -30.43
N LYS A 2 -43.44 8.29 -30.37
CA LYS A 2 -42.83 9.26 -31.29
C LYS A 2 -41.30 9.26 -31.02
N LYS A 3 -40.51 9.30 -32.08
CA LYS A 3 -39.08 9.67 -32.08
C LYS A 3 -38.89 11.05 -31.44
N MET A 4 -37.70 11.30 -30.85
CA MET A 4 -36.84 12.40 -31.32
C MET A 4 -35.45 12.36 -30.66
N SER A 5 -34.45 11.98 -31.46
CA SER A 5 -33.06 12.42 -31.29
C SER A 5 -32.98 13.95 -31.41
N ARG A 6 -32.09 14.57 -30.65
CA ARG A 6 -31.55 15.90 -30.98
C ARG A 6 -30.04 15.91 -30.81
N ARG A 7 -29.36 16.08 -31.95
CA ARG A 7 -27.96 16.50 -32.08
C ARG A 7 -27.90 18.02 -31.98
N ILE A 8 -26.90 18.56 -31.29
CA ILE A 8 -26.41 19.95 -31.35
C ILE A 8 -24.89 19.80 -31.13
N VAL A 9 -24.02 19.78 -32.16
CA VAL A 9 -23.43 20.90 -32.93
C VAL A 9 -22.84 22.02 -32.05
N GLY A 10 -21.51 22.03 -31.97
CA GLY A 10 -20.71 23.24 -32.19
C GLY A 10 -20.33 24.07 -30.96
N GLY A 11 -19.03 24.10 -30.66
CA GLY A 11 -18.42 25.09 -29.77
C GLY A 11 -16.91 24.91 -29.66
N PHE A 12 -16.16 25.35 -30.67
CA PHE A 12 -14.73 25.62 -30.49
C PHE A 12 -14.61 26.82 -29.54
N ALA A 13 -14.09 26.59 -28.33
CA ALA A 13 -13.55 27.64 -27.49
C ALA A 13 -12.03 27.46 -27.47
N ALA A 14 -11.34 28.28 -28.25
CA ALA A 14 -9.90 28.45 -28.15
C ALA A 14 -9.58 29.09 -26.80
N ALA A 15 -8.98 28.33 -25.88
CA ALA A 15 -8.43 28.89 -24.65
C ALA A 15 -7.09 29.56 -25.00
N SER A 16 -7.09 30.89 -25.00
CA SER A 16 -5.90 31.71 -25.14
C SER A 16 -4.99 31.52 -23.91
N LEU A 17 -3.92 30.77 -24.07
CA LEU A 17 -2.77 30.81 -23.15
C LEU A 17 -1.99 32.10 -23.41
N SER A 18 -1.98 33.02 -22.45
CA SER A 18 -0.99 34.11 -22.42
C SER A 18 -0.93 34.86 -21.07
N LEU A 19 0.27 34.78 -20.48
CA LEU A 19 0.98 35.73 -19.59
C LEU A 19 0.63 35.84 -18.09
N ALA A 20 1.43 35.11 -17.30
CA ALA A 20 2.37 35.58 -16.27
C ALA A 20 2.02 36.79 -15.37
N LEU A 21 1.98 36.54 -14.05
CA LEU A 21 2.47 37.43 -12.99
C LEU A 21 3.15 36.59 -11.90
N VAL A 22 4.48 36.47 -11.98
CA VAL A 22 5.32 36.13 -10.82
C VAL A 22 5.50 37.40 -10.01
N ALA A 23 5.11 37.37 -8.73
CA ALA A 23 5.34 38.45 -7.76
C ALA A 23 5.49 37.91 -6.32
N CYS A 24 6.76 37.79 -5.91
CA CYS A 24 7.39 37.82 -4.59
C CYS A 24 6.83 37.04 -3.38
N SER A 25 7.57 36.00 -2.99
CA SER A 25 8.15 35.94 -1.64
C SER A 25 9.62 35.53 -1.77
N GLU A 26 10.49 36.37 -1.19
CA GLU A 26 11.94 36.27 -1.05
C GLU A 26 12.55 34.85 -1.21
N ALA A 27 13.38 34.67 -2.24
CA ALA A 27 14.47 33.69 -2.28
C ALA A 27 15.47 34.08 -3.39
N GLU A 28 16.26 35.12 -3.12
CA GLU A 28 17.64 35.22 -3.65
C GLU A 28 18.46 34.15 -2.89
N ASP A 29 19.28 33.28 -3.49
CA ASP A 29 20.32 33.58 -4.46
C ASP A 29 20.73 32.33 -5.31
N ALA A 30 21.05 32.65 -6.58
CA ALA A 30 21.82 32.00 -7.65
C ALA A 30 22.63 30.71 -7.34
N ALA A 31 22.54 29.64 -8.16
CA ALA A 31 23.02 29.42 -9.54
C ALA A 31 24.48 28.90 -9.66
N ASP A 32 24.55 27.64 -10.11
CA ASP A 32 25.52 26.89 -10.94
C ASP A 32 27.05 27.15 -10.97
N SER A 33 27.74 26.03 -10.69
CA SER A 33 28.87 25.39 -11.39
C SER A 33 30.15 26.16 -11.75
N ALA A 34 31.25 25.68 -11.18
CA ALA A 34 32.52 25.58 -11.91
C ALA A 34 33.32 24.35 -11.44
N GLY A 35 33.40 23.36 -12.33
CA GLY A 35 34.65 22.71 -12.75
C GLY A 35 35.50 21.96 -11.71
N ASP A 36 35.57 20.65 -11.94
CA ASP A 36 36.79 19.83 -11.90
C ASP A 36 37.75 20.01 -10.72
N VAL A 37 37.99 18.94 -9.94
CA VAL A 37 39.12 18.03 -10.15
C VAL A 37 39.28 17.08 -8.97
N ALA A 38 39.68 15.85 -9.28
CA ALA A 38 40.67 15.04 -8.57
C ALA A 38 40.39 14.76 -7.08
N ALA A 39 39.98 13.54 -6.75
CA ALA A 39 40.88 12.40 -6.52
C ALA A 39 41.64 12.48 -5.19
N SER A 40 41.82 11.28 -4.62
CA SER A 40 42.49 10.98 -3.35
C SER A 40 41.62 11.23 -2.11
N ALA A 41 41.59 10.37 -1.12
CA ALA A 41 42.14 9.03 -0.99
C ALA A 41 41.41 8.34 0.15
N THR A 42 41.24 7.04 0.00
CA THR A 42 41.44 6.05 1.05
C THR A 42 42.43 6.52 2.13
N ASP A 43 42.04 6.55 3.40
CA ASP A 43 42.75 5.78 4.43
C ASP A 43 41.95 5.70 5.73
N ALA A 44 41.91 4.51 6.28
CA ALA A 44 41.54 4.23 7.65
C ALA A 44 42.69 4.67 8.57
N ALA A 45 42.40 5.20 9.76
CA ALA A 45 43.32 5.05 10.88
C ALA A 45 42.59 5.17 12.21
N ALA A 46 42.82 4.16 13.02
CA ALA A 46 42.37 3.97 14.38
C ALA A 46 43.20 4.78 15.40
N GLY A 47 42.61 4.95 16.59
CA GLY A 47 43.30 5.10 17.88
C GLY A 47 43.73 6.54 18.22
N ALA A 48 43.76 6.97 19.47
CA ALA A 48 43.60 6.27 20.74
C ALA A 48 43.54 7.32 21.89
N VAL A 49 43.28 6.80 23.10
CA VAL A 49 43.56 7.30 24.46
C VAL A 49 42.76 8.52 24.94
N ASP A 50 41.93 8.43 26.00
CA ASP A 50 42.16 8.08 27.43
C ASP A 50 42.67 9.27 28.27
N ASP A 51 42.42 9.16 29.58
CA ASP A 51 42.56 10.11 30.69
C ASP A 51 41.45 11.18 30.80
N GLY A 52 40.64 11.23 31.85
CA GLY A 52 40.67 10.52 33.13
C GLY A 52 39.98 11.35 34.22
N ASP A 53 39.64 10.66 35.31
CA ASP A 53 39.29 11.16 36.65
C ASP A 53 37.85 11.72 36.82
N ALA A 54 36.87 10.99 37.40
CA ALA A 54 36.75 10.52 38.80
C ALA A 54 36.63 11.74 39.77
N VAL A 55 35.71 11.84 40.74
CA VAL A 55 35.06 10.90 41.66
C VAL A 55 33.85 11.59 42.33
N ASP A 56 33.04 10.80 43.07
CA ASP A 56 32.36 11.14 44.34
C ASP A 56 31.15 12.11 44.28
N ASP A 57 30.04 11.90 44.99
CA ASP A 57 29.67 10.89 45.98
C ASP A 57 28.18 11.02 46.28
N GLY A 58 27.53 9.89 46.60
CA GLY A 58 26.33 9.78 47.44
C GLY A 58 25.01 10.35 46.90
N GLU A 59 23.82 9.82 47.20
CA GLU A 59 23.40 8.74 48.07
C GLU A 59 21.94 8.45 47.67
N SER A 60 21.51 7.19 47.80
CA SER A 60 20.10 6.82 47.75
C SER A 60 19.36 7.36 48.97
N VAL A 61 18.13 7.84 48.77
CA VAL A 61 17.11 7.86 49.81
C VAL A 61 15.83 7.23 49.28
N ASP A 62 15.51 6.07 49.85
CA ASP A 62 14.18 5.49 49.90
C ASP A 62 13.18 6.42 50.62
N GLY A 63 11.89 6.34 50.28
CA GLY A 63 10.83 6.56 51.26
C GLY A 63 9.57 7.32 50.82
N ALA A 64 8.61 6.56 50.26
CA ALA A 64 7.19 6.47 50.62
C ALA A 64 6.34 7.72 51.04
N GLY A 65 5.14 7.78 50.45
CA GLY A 65 3.91 8.42 50.97
C GLY A 65 3.04 9.00 49.85
N ALA A 66 2.00 8.30 49.35
CA ALA A 66 0.58 8.30 49.82
C ALA A 66 -0.05 9.71 49.78
N ALA A 67 -1.25 10.00 49.25
CA ALA A 67 -2.45 9.28 48.80
C ALA A 67 -3.12 10.18 47.73
N ASP A 68 -3.96 9.70 46.80
CA ASP A 68 -5.44 9.59 46.85
C ASP A 68 -5.81 9.85 45.36
N ASP A 69 -6.56 9.06 44.60
CA ASP A 69 -7.94 8.65 44.81
C ASP A 69 -8.23 7.46 43.86
N GLN A 70 -8.64 6.33 44.45
CA GLN A 70 -9.37 5.27 43.77
C GLN A 70 -10.81 5.74 43.60
N VAL A 71 -11.48 5.40 42.50
CA VAL A 71 -12.52 4.32 42.42
C VAL A 71 -13.18 4.40 41.04
N ASN A 72 -13.17 3.32 40.25
CA ASN A 72 -14.15 2.21 40.22
C ASN A 72 -15.46 2.69 39.55
N ASP A 73 -16.03 2.04 38.55
CA ASP A 73 -16.35 0.63 38.32
C ASP A 73 -16.60 0.51 36.79
N GLU A 74 -16.12 -0.51 36.10
CA GLU A 74 -16.90 -1.74 35.84
C GLU A 74 -18.27 -1.46 35.21
N ASP A 75 -18.29 -1.34 33.88
CA ASP A 75 -19.40 -1.94 33.12
C ASP A 75 -18.87 -3.21 32.47
N ALA A 76 -19.41 -4.31 32.97
CA ALA A 76 -19.29 -5.62 32.40
C ALA A 76 -20.26 -5.71 31.23
N ASP A 77 -19.75 -5.54 30.01
CA ASP A 77 -20.35 -6.19 28.86
C ASP A 77 -19.51 -7.42 28.53
N ALA A 78 -20.05 -8.56 28.92
CA ALA A 78 -19.66 -9.84 28.36
C ALA A 78 -20.21 -9.89 26.93
N ASP A 79 -19.52 -9.27 26.00
CA ASP A 79 -19.54 -9.70 24.60
C ASP A 79 -18.25 -10.47 24.34
N ALA A 80 -18.41 -11.71 23.91
CA ALA A 80 -17.31 -12.47 23.35
C ALA A 80 -17.05 -11.87 21.95
N ASP A 81 -16.39 -10.72 21.90
CA ASP A 81 -15.89 -10.18 20.64
C ASP A 81 -14.80 -11.12 20.13
N ALA A 82 -15.15 -11.83 19.05
CA ALA A 82 -14.19 -12.46 18.17
C ALA A 82 -13.10 -11.44 17.83
N ASP A 83 -11.83 -11.87 17.89
CA ASP A 83 -10.61 -11.15 17.48
C ASP A 83 -10.90 -9.88 16.65
N GLY A 84 -11.11 -8.75 17.34
CA GLY A 84 -11.33 -7.48 16.68
C GLY A 84 -10.00 -7.02 16.10
N ALA A 85 -9.76 -7.28 14.82
CA ALA A 85 -8.57 -6.82 14.14
C ALA A 85 -8.44 -5.29 14.33
N GLU A 86 -7.26 -4.85 14.79
CA GLU A 86 -6.95 -3.43 14.95
C GLU A 86 -7.17 -2.72 13.60
N MET A 87 -7.98 -1.67 13.56
CA MET A 87 -8.31 -0.94 12.32
C MET A 87 -7.40 0.29 12.14
N ALA A 88 -7.09 0.63 10.90
CA ALA A 88 -6.29 1.77 10.50
C ALA A 88 -6.91 2.49 9.29
N THR A 89 -6.73 3.82 9.24
CA THR A 89 -7.20 4.64 8.12
C THR A 89 -6.14 4.75 7.02
N VAL A 90 -6.50 4.41 5.79
CA VAL A 90 -5.67 4.55 4.59
C VAL A 90 -6.24 5.64 3.69
N ALA A 91 -5.41 6.59 3.28
CA ALA A 91 -5.78 7.60 2.30
C ALA A 91 -5.61 7.05 0.87
N THR A 92 -6.67 7.15 0.07
CA THR A 92 -6.72 6.73 -1.33
C THR A 92 -7.11 7.92 -2.23
N ALA A 93 -6.95 7.77 -3.54
CA ALA A 93 -7.40 8.80 -4.49
C ALA A 93 -8.93 9.03 -4.44
N ASP A 94 -9.70 8.01 -4.07
CA ASP A 94 -11.17 8.06 -3.95
C ASP A 94 -11.66 8.47 -2.55
N GLY A 95 -10.77 8.61 -1.56
CA GLY A 95 -11.10 9.05 -0.20
C GLY A 95 -10.33 8.28 0.87
N GLU A 96 -10.76 8.43 2.12
CA GLU A 96 -10.21 7.66 3.25
C GLU A 96 -11.00 6.36 3.42
N ALA A 97 -10.30 5.24 3.63
CA ALA A 97 -10.88 3.93 3.91
C ALA A 97 -10.35 3.39 5.24
N GLU A 98 -11.19 2.73 6.02
CA GLU A 98 -10.80 2.05 7.25
C GLU A 98 -10.58 0.56 6.94
N VAL A 99 -9.38 0.05 7.20
CA VAL A 99 -9.01 -1.35 6.92
C VAL A 99 -8.22 -1.94 8.08
N PRO A 100 -8.11 -3.28 8.19
CA PRO A 100 -7.23 -3.90 9.17
C PRO A 100 -5.81 -3.34 9.10
N ALA A 101 -5.19 -3.09 10.25
CA ALA A 101 -3.86 -2.46 10.37
C ALA A 101 -2.77 -3.26 9.65
N GLU A 102 -2.91 -4.59 9.60
CA GLU A 102 -2.02 -5.46 8.82
C GLU A 102 -2.14 -5.17 7.31
N PHE A 103 -3.36 -4.94 6.82
CA PHE A 103 -3.58 -4.58 5.43
C PHE A 103 -3.06 -3.17 5.11
N ALA A 104 -3.32 -2.20 5.99
CA ALA A 104 -2.77 -0.84 5.85
C ALA A 104 -1.25 -0.85 5.73
N SER A 105 -0.57 -1.60 6.61
CA SER A 105 0.89 -1.76 6.57
C SER A 105 1.37 -2.39 5.26
N ALA A 106 0.68 -3.41 4.78
CA ALA A 106 1.01 -4.07 3.52
C ALA A 106 0.81 -3.15 2.30
N ILE A 107 -0.18 -2.25 2.33
CA ILE A 107 -0.40 -1.23 1.30
C ILE A 107 0.76 -0.23 1.28
N GLU A 108 1.21 0.24 2.45
CA GLU A 108 2.34 1.16 2.57
C GLU A 108 3.63 0.53 2.01
N ASP A 109 3.89 -0.72 2.36
CA ASP A 109 5.05 -1.48 1.85
C ASP A 109 5.03 -1.60 0.32
N LYS A 110 3.84 -1.77 -0.28
CA LYS A 110 3.69 -1.86 -1.74
C LYS A 110 3.70 -0.51 -2.46
N THR A 111 3.41 0.58 -1.76
CA THR A 111 3.31 1.91 -2.37
C THR A 111 4.62 2.35 -3.05
N GLY A 112 5.77 1.96 -2.50
CA GLY A 112 7.08 2.25 -3.11
C GLY A 112 7.35 1.53 -4.43
N GLU A 113 6.73 0.37 -4.66
CA GLU A 113 6.93 -0.48 -5.84
C GLU A 113 5.84 -0.26 -6.90
N TRP A 114 4.58 -0.15 -6.44
CA TRP A 114 3.39 -0.15 -7.30
C TRP A 114 2.78 1.24 -7.49
N GLY A 115 3.26 2.23 -6.73
CA GLY A 115 2.73 3.58 -6.70
C GLY A 115 1.58 3.73 -5.70
N GLU A 116 0.85 4.84 -5.78
CA GLU A 116 -0.19 5.15 -4.80
C GLU A 116 -1.42 4.24 -4.94
N VAL A 117 -2.09 3.97 -3.83
CA VAL A 117 -3.38 3.28 -3.82
C VAL A 117 -4.47 4.21 -4.35
N GLN A 118 -5.20 3.72 -5.35
CA GLN A 118 -6.26 4.48 -6.01
C GLN A 118 -7.59 4.29 -5.30
N ASN A 119 -7.95 3.04 -5.04
CA ASN A 119 -9.24 2.66 -4.49
C ASN A 119 -9.07 1.46 -3.55
N ILE A 120 -9.90 1.39 -2.53
CA ILE A 120 -10.03 0.23 -1.65
C ILE A 120 -11.50 -0.20 -1.65
N GLU A 121 -11.74 -1.47 -1.94
CA GLU A 121 -13.07 -2.08 -1.90
C GLU A 121 -13.11 -3.11 -0.78
N GLU A 122 -14.20 -3.10 -0.01
CA GLU A 122 -14.46 -4.06 1.05
C GLU A 122 -15.59 -4.99 0.63
N GLY A 123 -15.39 -6.28 0.87
CA GLY A 123 -16.40 -7.33 0.69
C GLY A 123 -16.60 -8.11 1.98
N ASP A 124 -17.50 -9.10 1.95
CA ASP A 124 -17.87 -9.85 3.16
C ASP A 124 -16.71 -10.67 3.76
N ASN A 125 -15.75 -11.10 2.94
CA ASN A 125 -14.68 -12.02 3.35
C ASN A 125 -13.26 -11.44 3.18
N GLY A 126 -13.14 -10.18 2.77
CA GLY A 126 -11.86 -9.57 2.48
C GLY A 126 -11.96 -8.20 1.85
N SER A 127 -10.80 -7.58 1.62
CA SER A 127 -10.68 -6.24 1.04
C SER A 127 -9.68 -6.26 -0.10
N VAL A 128 -9.86 -5.40 -1.11
CA VAL A 128 -8.90 -5.24 -2.21
C VAL A 128 -8.48 -3.79 -2.35
N ALA A 129 -7.18 -3.57 -2.42
CA ALA A 129 -6.56 -2.28 -2.72
C ALA A 129 -6.06 -2.33 -4.17
N THR A 130 -6.54 -1.38 -4.97
CA THR A 130 -6.15 -1.21 -6.36
C THR A 130 -5.11 -0.10 -6.46
N PHE A 131 -3.93 -0.41 -6.98
CA PHE A 131 -2.82 0.53 -7.13
C PHE A 131 -2.85 1.23 -8.48
N VAL A 132 -2.16 2.37 -8.58
CA VAL A 132 -2.11 3.18 -9.81
C VAL A 132 -1.54 2.43 -11.02
N ASN A 133 -0.68 1.43 -10.81
CA ASN A 133 -0.16 0.59 -11.88
C ASN A 133 -1.13 -0.51 -12.34
N GLY A 134 -2.26 -0.68 -11.65
CA GLY A 134 -3.28 -1.70 -11.92
C GLY A 134 -3.08 -3.03 -11.18
N ASP A 135 -2.03 -3.16 -10.38
CA ASP A 135 -1.85 -4.32 -9.50
C ASP A 135 -2.79 -4.22 -8.30
N LEU A 136 -3.15 -5.40 -7.78
CA LEU A 136 -4.09 -5.53 -6.67
C LEU A 136 -3.36 -6.14 -5.47
N LEU A 137 -3.66 -5.63 -4.28
CA LEU A 137 -3.33 -6.30 -3.02
C LEU A 137 -4.65 -6.68 -2.34
N VAL A 138 -4.87 -7.96 -2.15
CA VAL A 138 -6.12 -8.51 -1.59
C VAL A 138 -5.83 -9.04 -0.20
N TYR A 139 -6.62 -8.62 0.77
CA TYR A 139 -6.51 -9.06 2.16
C TYR A 139 -7.65 -10.00 2.54
N SER A 140 -7.32 -11.05 3.26
CA SER A 140 -8.26 -11.93 3.98
C SER A 140 -7.68 -12.25 5.37
N GLU A 141 -8.53 -12.57 6.34
CA GLU A 141 -8.09 -12.92 7.68
C GLU A 141 -7.24 -14.21 7.68
N ASP A 142 -7.60 -15.19 6.83
CA ASP A 142 -6.94 -16.49 6.77
C ASP A 142 -5.56 -16.45 6.08
N HIS A 143 -5.39 -15.60 5.05
CA HIS A 143 -4.20 -15.58 4.20
C HIS A 143 -3.41 -14.27 4.24
N GLY A 144 -3.88 -13.26 4.97
CA GLY A 144 -3.30 -11.93 4.99
C GLY A 144 -3.36 -11.25 3.62
N ALA A 145 -2.45 -10.30 3.39
CA ALA A 145 -2.37 -9.56 2.14
C ALA A 145 -1.62 -10.36 1.05
N GLN A 146 -2.32 -10.72 -0.02
CA GLN A 146 -1.79 -11.45 -1.17
C GLN A 146 -1.84 -10.60 -2.44
N PRO A 147 -0.75 -10.55 -3.21
CA PRO A 147 -0.71 -9.80 -4.47
C PRO A 147 -1.46 -10.56 -5.57
N VAL A 148 -2.26 -9.85 -6.36
CA VAL A 148 -2.87 -10.37 -7.60
C VAL A 148 -2.52 -9.39 -8.71
N VAL A 149 -1.74 -9.82 -9.69
CA VAL A 149 -1.13 -8.93 -10.69
C VAL A 149 -1.38 -9.40 -12.13
N GLY A 150 -1.08 -8.53 -13.09
CA GLY A 150 -1.04 -8.88 -14.50
C GLY A 150 -2.32 -9.50 -15.07
N LYS A 151 -2.17 -10.58 -15.86
CA LYS A 151 -3.31 -11.24 -16.53
C LYS A 151 -4.17 -12.09 -15.60
N ILE A 152 -3.61 -12.56 -14.49
CA ILE A 152 -4.38 -13.23 -13.45
C ILE A 152 -5.31 -12.21 -12.76
N ALA A 153 -4.81 -11.02 -12.42
CA ALA A 153 -5.63 -9.94 -11.87
C ALA A 153 -6.77 -9.50 -12.80
N GLU A 154 -6.48 -9.36 -14.09
CA GLU A 154 -7.51 -9.03 -15.10
C GLU A 154 -8.59 -10.12 -15.16
N THR A 155 -8.18 -11.39 -15.11
CA THR A 155 -9.11 -12.54 -15.11
C THR A 155 -9.97 -12.56 -13.85
N TRP A 156 -9.35 -12.48 -12.68
CA TRP A 156 -10.04 -12.52 -11.38
C TRP A 156 -11.06 -11.38 -11.24
N GLN A 157 -10.71 -10.15 -11.65
CA GLN A 157 -11.66 -9.03 -11.67
C GLN A 157 -12.84 -9.26 -12.64
N ASN A 158 -12.58 -9.83 -13.81
CA ASN A 158 -13.65 -10.16 -14.77
C ASN A 158 -14.61 -11.23 -14.25
N GLU A 159 -14.14 -12.12 -13.36
CA GLU A 159 -14.95 -13.13 -12.69
C GLU A 159 -15.71 -12.59 -11.46
N GLY A 160 -15.51 -11.32 -11.10
CA GLY A 160 -16.21 -10.66 -9.99
C GLY A 160 -15.32 -10.22 -8.84
N GLY A 161 -14.01 -10.44 -8.90
CA GLY A 161 -13.08 -10.00 -7.85
C GLY A 161 -13.38 -10.63 -6.50
N LEU A 162 -13.70 -9.83 -5.49
CA LEU A 162 -14.07 -10.30 -4.15
C LEU A 162 -15.28 -11.26 -4.16
N ASP A 163 -16.14 -11.18 -5.18
CA ASP A 163 -17.31 -12.06 -5.37
C ASP A 163 -17.05 -13.24 -6.33
N ALA A 164 -15.81 -13.41 -6.82
CA ALA A 164 -15.49 -14.45 -7.79
C ALA A 164 -15.67 -15.86 -7.20
N GLU A 165 -16.22 -16.78 -8.00
CA GLU A 165 -16.48 -18.17 -7.56
C GLU A 165 -15.21 -18.94 -7.20
N VAL A 166 -14.06 -18.54 -7.74
CA VAL A 166 -12.74 -19.12 -7.39
C VAL A 166 -12.24 -18.68 -6.01
N GLY A 167 -12.85 -17.63 -5.45
CA GLY A 167 -12.59 -17.13 -4.10
C GLY A 167 -11.46 -16.09 -4.02
N LEU A 168 -10.85 -16.01 -2.83
CA LEU A 168 -9.78 -15.04 -2.51
C LEU A 168 -8.39 -15.66 -2.70
N PRO A 169 -7.37 -14.88 -3.08
CA PRO A 169 -6.02 -15.40 -3.27
C PRO A 169 -5.43 -15.92 -1.95
N THR A 170 -4.75 -17.06 -2.02
CA THR A 170 -4.12 -17.72 -0.87
C THR A 170 -2.60 -17.56 -0.85
N ALA A 171 -2.03 -17.21 -2.00
CA ALA A 171 -0.60 -16.96 -2.22
C ALA A 171 -0.41 -16.00 -3.41
N ALA A 172 0.81 -15.47 -3.58
CA ALA A 172 1.21 -14.76 -4.79
C ALA A 172 1.26 -15.67 -6.02
N GLU A 173 1.17 -15.10 -7.23
CA GLU A 173 1.39 -15.85 -8.46
C GLU A 173 2.79 -16.48 -8.52
N GLN A 174 2.86 -17.66 -9.14
CA GLN A 174 4.08 -18.44 -9.33
C GLN A 174 4.20 -18.91 -10.79
N ASP A 175 5.42 -19.26 -11.21
CA ASP A 175 5.63 -19.90 -12.51
C ASP A 175 4.80 -21.19 -12.59
N ALA A 176 4.09 -21.37 -13.71
CA ALA A 176 3.29 -22.56 -13.93
C ALA A 176 4.17 -23.82 -13.92
N THR A 177 3.71 -24.85 -13.21
CA THR A 177 4.44 -26.14 -13.17
C THR A 177 4.31 -26.92 -14.47
N GLU A 178 3.23 -26.69 -15.21
CA GLU A 178 2.96 -27.32 -16.51
C GLU A 178 2.89 -26.24 -17.60
N GLY A 179 3.85 -26.24 -18.51
CA GLY A 179 3.91 -25.30 -19.63
C GLY A 179 4.66 -24.00 -19.32
N THR A 180 4.39 -22.96 -20.12
CA THR A 180 4.96 -21.62 -19.97
C THR A 180 3.84 -20.69 -19.53
N GLY A 181 3.99 -20.03 -18.39
CA GLY A 181 2.98 -19.11 -17.88
C GLY A 181 3.04 -18.95 -16.38
N TRP A 182 1.95 -18.45 -15.81
CA TRP A 182 1.81 -18.19 -14.39
C TRP A 182 0.54 -18.82 -13.85
N THR A 183 0.55 -19.15 -12.58
CA THR A 183 -0.59 -19.71 -11.86
C THR A 183 -0.68 -19.11 -10.47
N GLN A 184 -1.90 -18.97 -9.96
CA GLN A 184 -2.14 -18.46 -8.62
C GLN A 184 -3.30 -19.23 -7.98
N ASP A 185 -3.09 -19.61 -6.73
CA ASP A 185 -4.05 -20.37 -5.94
C ASP A 185 -5.00 -19.45 -5.18
N PHE A 186 -6.28 -19.78 -5.25
CA PHE A 186 -7.38 -19.11 -4.55
C PHE A 186 -8.10 -20.12 -3.63
N THR A 187 -8.96 -19.64 -2.74
CA THR A 187 -9.59 -20.50 -1.71
C THR A 187 -10.39 -21.66 -2.31
N ASP A 188 -11.00 -21.45 -3.47
CA ASP A 188 -11.94 -22.40 -4.09
C ASP A 188 -11.49 -22.84 -5.50
N GLY A 189 -10.27 -22.51 -5.92
CA GLY A 189 -9.72 -22.95 -7.19
C GLY A 189 -8.39 -22.30 -7.55
N THR A 190 -8.02 -22.39 -8.82
CA THR A 190 -6.76 -21.86 -9.33
C THR A 190 -7.01 -21.09 -10.63
N ILE A 191 -6.40 -19.92 -10.78
CA ILE A 191 -6.34 -19.21 -12.06
C ILE A 191 -4.94 -19.37 -12.65
N SER A 192 -4.87 -19.77 -13.91
CA SER A 192 -3.63 -19.88 -14.67
C SER A 192 -3.69 -19.07 -15.96
N TRP A 193 -2.56 -18.47 -16.35
CA TRP A 193 -2.37 -17.80 -17.63
C TRP A 193 -1.27 -18.53 -18.39
N LEU A 194 -1.65 -19.49 -19.23
CA LEU A 194 -0.75 -20.47 -19.86
C LEU A 194 -0.64 -20.25 -21.36
N GLN A 195 0.55 -20.54 -21.89
CA GLN A 195 0.84 -20.57 -23.32
C GLN A 195 0.53 -21.94 -23.92
N ASP A 196 -0.25 -21.98 -25.00
CA ASP A 196 -0.53 -23.19 -25.75
C ASP A 196 0.59 -23.58 -26.76
N ASP A 197 0.42 -24.71 -27.46
CA ASP A 197 1.37 -25.20 -28.47
C ASP A 197 1.58 -24.24 -29.65
N SER A 198 0.65 -23.31 -29.88
CA SER A 198 0.74 -22.29 -30.93
C SER A 198 1.48 -21.04 -30.49
N GLY A 199 1.77 -20.91 -29.19
CA GLY A 199 2.41 -19.77 -28.57
C GLY A 199 1.42 -18.70 -28.09
N GLU A 200 0.11 -18.96 -28.13
CA GLU A 200 -0.93 -18.04 -27.65
C GLU A 200 -1.17 -18.26 -26.16
N PHE A 201 -1.33 -17.17 -25.41
CA PHE A 201 -1.64 -17.24 -23.98
C PHE A 201 -3.15 -17.10 -23.74
N SER A 202 -3.67 -17.90 -22.81
CA SER A 202 -5.07 -17.87 -22.39
C SER A 202 -5.25 -18.13 -20.89
N ALA A 203 -6.38 -17.67 -20.36
CA ALA A 203 -6.76 -17.86 -18.97
C ALA A 203 -7.46 -19.21 -18.82
N GLU A 204 -7.11 -19.92 -17.76
CA GLU A 204 -7.75 -21.16 -17.35
C GLU A 204 -8.11 -21.06 -15.87
N ILE A 205 -9.34 -21.40 -15.54
CA ILE A 205 -9.88 -21.42 -14.17
C ILE A 205 -10.27 -22.86 -13.88
N ALA A 206 -9.73 -23.41 -12.79
CA ALA A 206 -9.88 -24.81 -12.40
C ALA A 206 -10.54 -24.95 -11.03
#